data_AF-A0A368ZDE7-F1
#
_entry.id   AF-A0A368ZDE7-F1
#
_cell.length_a   1.000
_cell.length_b   1.000
_cell.length_c   1.000
_cell.angle_alpha   90.00
_cell.angle_beta   90.00
_cell.angle_gamma   90.00
#
_symmetry.space_group_name_H-M   'P 1'
#
loop_
_entity.id
_entity.type
_entity.pdbx_description
1 polymer ?
#
loop_
_entity_poly.entity_id
_entity_poly.type
_entity_poly.pdbx_seq_one_letter_code
_entity_poly.pdbx_strand_id
1 'polypeptide(L)'
;MKRCLILVFVIISFYSSSQNFVDDIDRVAVVVIDYCVDTNGKRFDIKINQDKSTYKHDGWQQGCLEHFKNGTLIYPMKMTNTCWKSIYYFVNSKYKTYELPAEDRVKCKEFHRGKFKYENPAYSETIIKRRAKRQIEHGDLGGKQKYKIKWTDDHKYKLETLKMSLEKDKHKEEYNQISPQEP
;
A
#
# COMPACT_ATOMS: atom_id res chain seq x y z
N MET A 1 31.93 47.41 -15.93
CA MET A 1 31.99 46.01 -15.46
C MET A 1 30.67 45.65 -14.80
N LYS A 2 29.72 45.07 -15.55
CA LYS A 2 28.45 44.56 -14.99
C LYS A 2 28.68 43.11 -14.58
N ARG A 3 28.70 42.84 -13.27
CA ARG A 3 28.76 41.48 -12.73
C ARG A 3 27.37 40.86 -12.87
N CYS A 4 27.19 39.97 -13.84
CA CYS A 4 26.02 39.09 -13.89
C CYS A 4 26.16 38.02 -12.81
N LEU A 5 25.44 38.20 -11.69
CA LEU A 5 25.17 37.13 -10.74
C LEU A 5 24.16 36.17 -11.40
N ILE A 6 24.65 35.08 -11.98
CA ILE A 6 23.80 33.98 -12.43
C ILE A 6 23.46 33.16 -11.18
N LEU A 7 22.26 33.38 -10.66
CA LEU A 7 21.69 32.64 -9.56
C LEU A 7 21.18 31.30 -10.11
N VAL A 8 22.01 30.26 -10.01
CA VAL A 8 21.63 28.90 -10.41
C VAL A 8 20.62 28.36 -9.39
N PHE A 9 19.34 28.41 -9.74
CA PHE A 9 18.28 27.74 -9.01
C PHE A 9 18.41 26.22 -9.26
N VAL A 10 19.04 25.51 -8.32
CA VAL A 10 18.99 24.05 -8.28
C VAL A 10 17.60 23.65 -7.79
N ILE A 11 16.70 23.36 -8.73
CA ILE A 11 15.39 22.78 -8.43
C ILE A 11 15.63 21.31 -8.07
N ILE A 12 15.86 21.03 -6.78
CA ILE A 12 15.86 19.66 -6.27
C ILE A 12 14.41 19.22 -6.12
N SER A 13 13.86 18.64 -7.19
CA SER A 13 12.56 18.00 -7.16
C SER A 13 12.65 16.69 -6.37
N PHE A 14 12.39 16.75 -5.06
CA PHE A 14 12.19 15.55 -4.25
C PHE A 14 10.84 14.92 -4.57
N TYR A 15 10.80 14.07 -5.60
CA TYR A 15 9.68 13.18 -5.84
C TYR A 15 9.82 11.94 -4.94
N SER A 16 9.37 12.04 -3.69
CA SER A 16 9.33 10.89 -2.77
C SER A 16 8.05 10.08 -2.97
N SER A 17 8.15 9.07 -3.83
CA SER A 17 7.37 7.82 -3.79
C SER A 17 8.14 6.77 -4.60
N SER A 18 9.37 6.47 -4.18
CA SER A 18 10.24 5.53 -4.90
C SER A 18 9.72 4.10 -4.71
N GLN A 19 8.87 3.65 -5.63
CA GLN A 19 8.72 2.23 -5.88
C GLN A 19 10.11 1.65 -6.20
N ASN A 20 10.53 0.59 -5.51
CA ASN A 20 11.83 -0.02 -5.79
C ASN A 20 11.73 -0.79 -7.10
N PHE A 21 12.60 -0.44 -8.05
CA PHE A 21 12.68 -1.12 -9.32
C PHE A 21 14.00 -1.87 -9.44
N VAL A 22 13.91 -3.12 -9.89
CA VAL A 22 15.03 -4.06 -10.03
C VAL A 22 14.87 -4.85 -11.32
N ASP A 23 15.94 -5.48 -11.82
CA ASP A 23 15.91 -6.13 -13.15
C ASP A 23 15.86 -7.66 -13.08
N ASP A 24 16.03 -8.23 -11.89
CA ASP A 24 16.26 -9.65 -11.61
C ASP A 24 15.00 -10.42 -11.13
N ILE A 25 13.81 -9.88 -11.39
CA ILE A 25 12.51 -10.51 -11.06
C ILE A 25 11.58 -10.44 -12.27
N ASP A 26 10.63 -11.36 -12.45
CA ASP A 26 9.74 -11.28 -13.63
C ASP A 26 8.79 -10.07 -13.59
N ARG A 27 8.04 -9.92 -12.49
CA ARG A 27 7.00 -8.89 -12.35
C ARG A 27 7.11 -8.08 -11.07
N VAL A 28 6.70 -8.69 -9.97
CA VAL A 28 6.71 -8.10 -8.64
C VAL A 28 7.23 -9.15 -7.68
N ALA A 29 8.13 -8.73 -6.80
CA ALA A 29 8.63 -9.56 -5.72
C ALA A 29 8.55 -8.78 -4.42
N VAL A 30 8.50 -9.51 -3.30
CA VAL A 30 8.31 -8.91 -1.97
C VAL A 30 9.32 -9.41 -0.96
N VAL A 31 9.69 -8.52 -0.06
CA VAL A 31 10.38 -8.85 1.20
C VAL A 31 9.41 -8.57 2.34
N VAL A 32 9.16 -9.59 3.16
CA VAL A 32 8.24 -9.53 4.29
C VAL A 32 9.05 -9.54 5.58
N ILE A 33 8.83 -8.56 6.44
CA ILE A 33 9.43 -8.46 7.77
C ILE A 33 8.33 -8.68 8.81
N ASP A 34 8.48 -9.72 9.62
CA ASP A 34 7.67 -9.92 10.81
C ASP A 34 8.28 -9.13 11.98
N TYR A 35 7.44 -8.51 12.81
CA TYR A 35 7.87 -7.80 14.02
C TYR A 35 6.73 -7.73 15.04
N CYS A 36 7.06 -7.52 16.31
CA CYS A 36 6.08 -7.28 17.37
C CYS A 36 6.28 -5.90 17.99
N VAL A 37 5.24 -5.36 18.61
CA VAL A 37 5.28 -4.06 19.29
C VAL A 37 4.92 -4.26 20.76
N ASP A 38 5.76 -3.76 21.67
CA ASP A 38 5.54 -3.89 23.10
C ASP A 38 4.51 -2.86 23.62
N THR A 39 4.25 -2.87 24.93
CA THR A 39 3.32 -1.94 25.59
C THR A 39 3.74 -0.47 25.47
N ASN A 40 5.04 -0.20 25.32
CA ASN A 40 5.60 1.14 25.18
C ASN A 40 5.66 1.60 23.72
N GLY A 41 5.20 0.76 22.78
CA GLY A 41 5.25 1.09 21.37
C GLY A 41 6.58 0.79 20.69
N LYS A 42 7.51 0.12 21.36
CA LYS A 42 8.82 -0.24 20.82
C LYS A 42 8.71 -1.55 20.04
N ARG A 43 9.39 -1.60 18.90
CA ARG A 43 9.46 -2.80 18.05
C ARG A 43 10.49 -3.80 18.57
N PHE A 44 10.16 -5.09 18.49
CA PHE A 44 11.04 -6.21 18.84
C PHE A 44 10.74 -7.45 17.97
N ASP A 45 11.54 -8.52 18.10
CA ASP A 45 11.49 -9.74 17.27
C ASP A 45 11.40 -9.45 15.75
N ILE A 46 12.23 -8.49 15.29
CA ILE A 46 12.23 -8.02 13.91
C ILE A 46 13.06 -8.99 13.05
N LYS A 47 12.42 -9.70 12.12
CA LYS A 47 13.07 -10.67 11.23
C LYS A 47 12.41 -10.74 9.86
N ILE A 48 13.19 -11.12 8.85
CA ILE A 48 12.67 -11.42 7.51
C ILE A 48 11.94 -12.76 7.56
N ASN A 49 10.70 -12.78 7.08
CA ASN A 49 9.93 -14.00 6.89
C ASN A 49 10.29 -14.62 5.53
N GLN A 50 11.16 -15.62 5.53
CA GLN A 50 11.64 -16.26 4.30
C GLN A 50 10.52 -17.01 3.56
N ASP A 51 9.56 -17.59 4.27
CA ASP A 51 8.46 -18.34 3.66
C ASP A 51 7.51 -17.44 2.86
N LYS A 52 7.32 -16.20 3.32
CA LYS A 52 6.42 -15.22 2.69
C LYS A 52 7.14 -14.25 1.75
N SER A 53 8.47 -14.19 1.80
CA SER A 53 9.26 -13.33 0.91
C SER A 53 9.52 -14.05 -0.41
N THR A 54 9.16 -13.41 -1.52
CA THR A 54 9.45 -13.92 -2.87
C THR A 54 10.72 -13.34 -3.46
N TYR A 55 11.19 -12.19 -2.98
CA TYR A 55 12.48 -11.65 -3.42
C TYR A 55 13.61 -12.19 -2.55
N LYS A 56 14.56 -12.91 -3.16
CA LYS A 56 15.62 -13.68 -2.46
C LYS A 56 17.01 -13.04 -2.51
N HIS A 57 17.11 -11.81 -3.02
CA HIS A 57 18.40 -11.12 -3.08
C HIS A 57 18.82 -10.62 -1.68
N ASP A 58 19.89 -11.18 -1.12
CA ASP A 58 20.33 -10.92 0.25
C ASP A 58 20.61 -9.43 0.53
N GLY A 59 21.31 -8.74 -0.37
CA GLY A 59 21.61 -7.31 -0.21
C GLY A 59 20.35 -6.44 -0.08
N TRP A 60 19.33 -6.71 -0.89
CA TRP A 60 18.04 -6.01 -0.80
C TRP A 60 17.28 -6.37 0.47
N GLN A 61 17.26 -7.64 0.85
CA GLN A 61 16.62 -8.08 2.09
C GLN A 61 17.23 -7.38 3.32
N GLN A 62 18.56 -7.33 3.38
CA GLN A 62 19.28 -6.67 4.46
C GLN A 62 19.01 -5.15 4.47
N GLY A 63 19.03 -4.52 3.30
CA GLY A 63 18.66 -3.10 3.15
C GLY A 63 17.23 -2.79 3.65
N CYS A 64 16.26 -3.66 3.34
CA CYS A 64 14.89 -3.54 3.88
C CYS A 64 14.86 -3.65 5.40
N LEU A 65 15.62 -4.59 5.97
CA LEU A 65 15.68 -4.81 7.42
C LEU A 65 16.29 -3.60 8.15
N GLU A 66 17.38 -3.04 7.61
CA GLU A 66 18.04 -1.85 8.14
C GLU A 66 17.15 -0.62 8.03
N HIS A 67 16.58 -0.37 6.86
CA HIS A 67 15.62 0.72 6.66
C HIS A 67 14.43 0.61 7.64
N PHE A 68 13.89 -0.59 7.82
CA PHE A 68 12.80 -0.81 8.78
C PHE A 68 13.25 -0.48 10.21
N LYS A 69 14.38 -1.02 10.67
CA LYS A 69 14.91 -0.78 12.03
C LYS A 69 15.14 0.71 12.30
N ASN A 70 15.62 1.45 11.31
CA ASN A 70 15.93 2.88 11.44
C ASN A 70 14.70 3.79 11.31
N GLY A 71 13.60 3.30 10.73
CA GLY A 71 12.35 4.06 10.61
C GLY A 71 11.72 4.35 11.98
N THR A 72 10.97 5.45 12.10
CA THR A 72 10.14 5.70 13.29
C THR A 72 8.74 5.15 13.08
N LEU A 73 8.18 4.47 14.10
CA LEU A 73 6.81 3.97 14.01
C LEU A 73 5.82 5.12 14.20
N ILE A 74 4.90 5.28 13.26
CA ILE A 74 3.87 6.31 13.34
C ILE A 74 2.64 5.72 14.05
N TYR A 75 2.23 6.31 15.19
CA TYR A 75 1.11 5.87 16.05
C TYR A 75 1.25 4.48 16.70
N PRO A 76 2.32 4.24 17.48
CA PRO A 76 2.59 2.92 18.06
C PRO A 76 1.54 2.44 19.07
N MET A 77 0.83 3.34 19.77
CA MET A 77 -0.18 2.99 20.78
C MET A 77 -1.33 2.14 20.23
N LYS A 78 -1.62 2.21 18.91
CA LYS A 78 -2.66 1.41 18.27
C LYS A 78 -2.18 0.03 17.82
N MET A 79 -0.92 -0.30 18.08
CA MET A 79 -0.23 -1.49 17.59
C MET A 79 0.37 -2.34 18.72
N THR A 80 0.36 -1.83 19.95
CA THR A 80 0.96 -2.47 21.13
C THR A 80 0.39 -3.85 21.40
N ASN A 81 1.21 -4.75 21.93
CA ASN A 81 0.86 -6.12 22.29
C ASN A 81 0.35 -6.96 21.12
N THR A 82 0.81 -6.67 19.90
CA THR A 82 0.43 -7.42 18.69
C THR A 82 1.63 -7.53 17.76
N CYS A 83 1.69 -8.62 17.00
CA CYS A 83 2.68 -8.83 15.97
C CYS A 83 2.11 -8.47 14.59
N TRP A 84 2.97 -7.89 13.76
CA TRP A 84 2.62 -7.24 12.51
C TRP A 84 3.61 -7.65 11.42
N LYS A 85 3.24 -7.31 10.19
CA LYS A 85 4.08 -7.52 9.01
C LYS A 85 4.34 -6.18 8.33
N SER A 86 5.58 -5.95 7.93
CA SER A 86 5.96 -4.87 7.02
C SER A 86 6.38 -5.49 5.68
N ILE A 87 5.95 -4.89 4.58
CA ILE A 87 6.15 -5.47 3.25
C ILE A 87 6.80 -4.42 2.35
N TYR A 88 7.92 -4.80 1.75
CA TYR A 88 8.61 -4.02 0.73
C TYR A 88 8.31 -4.63 -0.63
N TYR A 89 8.01 -3.77 -1.61
CA TYR A 89 7.69 -4.16 -2.97
C TYR A 89 8.83 -3.80 -3.92
N PHE A 90 9.14 -4.75 -4.78
CA PHE A 90 10.11 -4.64 -5.86
C PHE A 90 9.38 -4.92 -7.16
N VAL A 91 9.53 -4.04 -8.16
CA VAL A 91 8.89 -4.17 -9.47
C VAL A 91 9.96 -4.29 -10.53
N ASN A 92 9.76 -5.15 -11.53
CA ASN A 92 10.71 -5.22 -12.63
C ASN A 92 10.81 -3.85 -13.33
N SER A 93 12.01 -3.30 -13.51
CA SER A 93 12.22 -1.99 -14.13
C SER A 93 11.66 -1.87 -15.54
N LYS A 94 11.50 -2.99 -16.27
CA LYS A 94 10.83 -3.01 -17.58
C LYS A 94 9.43 -2.40 -17.52
N TYR A 95 8.78 -2.44 -16.36
CA TYR A 95 7.46 -1.87 -16.14
C TYR A 95 7.43 -0.39 -15.77
N LYS A 96 8.58 0.29 -15.60
CA LYS A 96 8.62 1.73 -15.27
C LYS A 96 7.84 2.60 -16.27
N THR A 97 7.98 2.27 -17.55
CA THR A 97 7.38 3.00 -18.67
C THR A 97 6.57 2.07 -19.55
N TYR A 98 6.32 0.84 -19.11
CA TYR A 98 5.57 -0.12 -19.91
C TYR A 98 4.12 0.31 -19.99
N GLU A 99 3.65 0.44 -21.22
CA GLU A 99 2.22 0.52 -21.49
C GLU A 99 1.75 -0.80 -22.07
N LEU A 100 0.60 -1.27 -21.57
CA LEU A 100 -0.04 -2.46 -22.12
C LEU A 100 -0.36 -2.22 -23.61
N PRO A 101 -0.07 -3.17 -24.52
CA PRO A 101 -0.44 -3.05 -25.93
C PRO A 101 -1.95 -2.89 -26.14
N ALA A 102 -2.36 -2.21 -27.21
CA ALA A 102 -3.78 -1.94 -27.47
C ALA A 102 -4.64 -3.22 -27.55
N GLU A 103 -4.11 -4.27 -28.17
CA GLU A 103 -4.75 -5.58 -28.27
C GLU A 103 -5.00 -6.24 -26.90
N ASP A 104 -4.10 -6.03 -25.94
CA ASP A 104 -4.23 -6.57 -24.59
C ASP A 104 -5.13 -5.69 -23.71
N ARG A 105 -5.18 -4.38 -23.95
CA ARG A 105 -6.11 -3.47 -23.25
C ARG A 105 -7.57 -3.91 -23.42
N VAL A 106 -7.94 -4.40 -24.61
CA VAL A 106 -9.30 -4.89 -24.88
C VAL A 106 -9.64 -6.13 -24.04
N LYS A 107 -8.65 -6.98 -23.76
CA LYS A 107 -8.85 -8.17 -22.91
C LYS A 107 -9.21 -7.78 -21.48
N CYS A 108 -8.75 -6.62 -20.99
CA CYS A 108 -9.05 -6.14 -19.64
C CYS A 108 -10.54 -5.91 -19.34
N LYS A 109 -11.39 -5.86 -20.37
CA LYS A 109 -12.84 -5.83 -20.23
C LYS A 109 -13.38 -7.00 -19.40
N GLU A 110 -12.71 -8.15 -19.42
CA GLU A 110 -13.05 -9.31 -18.59
C GLU A 110 -13.02 -8.98 -17.09
N PHE A 111 -12.14 -8.06 -16.67
CA PHE A 111 -11.98 -7.66 -15.28
C PHE A 111 -13.03 -6.66 -14.80
N HIS A 112 -13.99 -6.25 -15.64
CA HIS A 112 -15.06 -5.33 -15.24
C HIS A 112 -16.01 -5.94 -14.23
N ARG A 113 -16.11 -7.27 -14.22
CA ARG A 113 -17.01 -8.03 -13.35
C ARG A 113 -16.34 -9.32 -12.95
N GLY A 114 -16.52 -9.73 -11.70
CA GLY A 114 -15.96 -10.98 -11.23
C GLY A 114 -15.69 -11.00 -9.74
N LYS A 115 -15.01 -12.08 -9.32
CA LYS A 115 -14.44 -12.23 -7.99
C LYS A 115 -12.93 -12.34 -8.15
N PHE A 116 -12.19 -11.55 -7.39
CA PHE A 116 -10.73 -11.46 -7.47
C PHE A 116 -10.14 -11.51 -6.06
N LYS A 117 -8.85 -11.85 -5.97
CA LYS A 117 -8.04 -11.80 -4.75
C LYS A 117 -6.81 -10.95 -5.04
N TYR A 118 -6.29 -10.26 -4.04
CA TYR A 118 -4.97 -9.65 -4.19
C TYR A 118 -3.89 -10.74 -4.11
N GLU A 119 -2.92 -10.70 -5.01
CA GLU A 119 -1.69 -11.49 -4.88
C GLU A 119 -0.78 -10.95 -3.77
N ASN A 120 -0.98 -9.69 -3.39
CA ASN A 120 -0.20 -9.01 -2.37
C ASN A 120 -0.40 -9.67 -0.99
N PRO A 121 0.67 -10.13 -0.30
CA PRO A 121 0.57 -10.75 1.02
C PRO A 121 -0.06 -9.86 2.11
N ALA A 122 -0.02 -8.53 1.95
CA ALA A 122 -0.64 -7.59 2.89
C ALA A 122 -2.16 -7.70 2.91
N TYR A 123 -2.73 -8.14 1.79
CA TYR A 123 -4.17 -8.19 1.54
C TYR A 123 -4.57 -9.56 1.01
N SER A 124 -3.78 -10.60 1.30
CA SER A 124 -3.96 -11.93 0.70
C SER A 124 -5.35 -12.47 0.99
N GLU A 125 -5.94 -12.17 2.14
CA GLU A 125 -7.29 -12.65 2.50
C GLU A 125 -8.42 -11.75 2.01
N THR A 126 -8.09 -10.63 1.37
CA THR A 126 -9.10 -9.72 0.84
C THR A 126 -9.72 -10.27 -0.43
N ILE A 127 -11.04 -10.48 -0.39
CA ILE A 127 -11.85 -10.89 -1.55
C ILE A 127 -12.51 -9.65 -2.16
N ILE A 128 -12.25 -9.43 -3.45
CA ILE A 128 -12.83 -8.35 -4.25
C ILE A 128 -14.00 -8.91 -5.05
N LYS A 129 -15.21 -8.43 -4.79
CA LYS A 129 -16.39 -8.67 -5.62
C LYS A 129 -16.68 -7.44 -6.47
N ARG A 130 -16.44 -7.53 -7.78
CA ARG A 130 -16.63 -6.43 -8.72
C ARG A 130 -17.89 -6.60 -9.56
N ARG A 131 -18.63 -5.50 -9.70
CA ARG A 131 -19.82 -5.33 -10.55
C ARG A 131 -19.61 -4.11 -11.43
N ALA A 132 -20.46 -3.93 -12.44
CA ALA A 132 -20.35 -2.86 -13.43
C ALA A 132 -20.11 -1.44 -12.86
N LYS A 133 -20.75 -1.09 -11.74
CA LYS A 133 -20.66 0.25 -11.10
C LYS A 133 -20.24 0.21 -9.63
N ARG A 134 -19.89 -0.98 -9.09
CA ARG A 134 -19.52 -1.14 -7.68
C ARG A 134 -18.43 -2.18 -7.47
N GLN A 135 -17.54 -1.93 -6.53
CA GLN A 135 -16.59 -2.90 -6.00
C GLN A 135 -16.84 -3.04 -4.49
N ILE A 136 -16.84 -4.29 -4.01
CA ILE A 136 -17.00 -4.60 -2.59
C ILE A 136 -15.81 -5.47 -2.20
N GLU A 137 -15.08 -5.04 -1.17
CA GLU A 137 -13.95 -5.76 -0.63
C GLU A 137 -14.27 -6.25 0.77
N HIS A 138 -13.97 -7.51 1.02
CA HIS A 138 -14.09 -8.16 2.31
C HIS A 138 -12.68 -8.50 2.78
N GLY A 139 -12.20 -7.79 3.80
CA GLY A 139 -10.88 -8.03 4.40
C GLY A 139 -10.96 -8.97 5.59
N ASP A 140 -9.78 -9.43 6.03
CA ASP A 140 -9.60 -10.48 7.04
C ASP A 140 -10.16 -10.11 8.43
N LEU A 141 -10.06 -8.83 8.81
CA LEU A 141 -10.55 -8.31 10.09
C LEU A 141 -12.04 -7.92 10.04
N GLY A 142 -12.85 -8.59 9.22
CA GLY A 142 -14.28 -8.32 9.06
C GLY A 142 -14.63 -6.96 8.41
N GLY A 143 -13.61 -6.17 8.04
CA GLY A 143 -13.75 -4.88 7.39
C GLY A 143 -14.37 -5.02 6.00
N LYS A 144 -15.51 -4.35 5.79
CA LYS A 144 -16.18 -4.25 4.50
C LYS A 144 -15.97 -2.89 3.88
N GLN A 145 -15.32 -2.86 2.74
CA GLN A 145 -15.12 -1.64 1.96
C GLN A 145 -16.01 -1.67 0.73
N LYS A 146 -16.64 -0.54 0.41
CA LYS A 146 -17.50 -0.37 -0.75
C LYS A 146 -17.03 0.82 -1.55
N TYR A 147 -16.88 0.61 -2.84
CA TYR A 147 -16.46 1.61 -3.79
C TYR A 147 -17.46 1.72 -4.93
N LYS A 148 -17.63 2.93 -5.45
CA LYS A 148 -18.19 3.19 -6.77
C LYS A 148 -17.05 3.10 -7.77
N ILE A 149 -17.21 2.28 -8.80
CA ILE A 149 -16.23 2.18 -9.90
C ILE A 149 -16.75 2.96 -11.10
N LYS A 150 -15.87 3.78 -11.70
CA LYS A 150 -16.12 4.50 -12.96
C LYS A 150 -15.01 4.08 -13.94
N TRP A 151 -15.36 3.25 -14.90
CA TRP A 151 -14.47 2.86 -15.99
C TRP A 151 -14.34 4.02 -16.98
N THR A 152 -13.12 4.39 -17.33
CA THR A 152 -12.81 5.37 -18.39
C THR A 152 -12.28 4.70 -19.65
N ASP A 153 -11.80 3.46 -19.52
CA ASP A 153 -11.31 2.57 -20.58
C ASP A 153 -11.41 1.12 -20.06
N ASP A 154 -11.25 0.10 -20.90
CA ASP A 154 -11.30 -1.30 -20.49
C ASP A 154 -10.22 -1.67 -19.46
N HIS A 155 -9.11 -0.92 -19.43
CA HIS A 155 -7.97 -1.10 -18.53
C HIS A 155 -7.77 0.06 -17.53
N LYS A 156 -8.65 1.06 -17.52
CA LYS A 156 -8.54 2.25 -16.64
C LYS A 156 -9.85 2.54 -15.92
N TYR A 157 -9.79 2.71 -14.62
CA TYR A 157 -10.94 3.06 -13.79
C TYR A 157 -10.56 3.95 -12.62
N LYS A 158 -11.57 4.63 -12.08
CA LYS A 158 -11.50 5.37 -10.81
C LYS A 158 -12.38 4.68 -9.77
N LEU A 159 -11.85 4.53 -8.56
CA LEU A 159 -12.61 4.09 -7.39
C LEU A 159 -12.91 5.29 -6.51
N GLU A 160 -14.17 5.40 -6.09
CA GLU A 160 -14.65 6.42 -5.16
C GLU A 160 -15.21 5.70 -3.93
N THR A 161 -14.64 5.97 -2.75
CA THR A 161 -15.01 5.31 -1.50
C THR A 161 -16.43 5.70 -1.10
N LEU A 162 -17.31 4.70 -0.94
CA LEU A 162 -18.68 4.90 -0.46
C LEU A 162 -18.82 4.53 1.01
N LYS A 163 -18.13 3.47 1.44
CA LYS A 163 -18.11 3.02 2.84
C LYS A 163 -16.78 2.34 3.11
N MET A 164 -16.15 2.72 4.21
CA MET A 164 -14.98 2.03 4.74
C MET A 164 -15.32 1.73 6.19
N SER A 165 -15.71 0.49 6.50
CA SER A 165 -15.80 0.08 7.90
C SER A 165 -14.40 -0.33 8.33
N LEU A 166 -13.60 0.62 8.79
CA LEU A 166 -12.47 0.28 9.64
C LEU A 166 -13.06 -0.03 11.01
N GLU A 167 -12.63 -1.12 11.63
CA GLU A 167 -12.93 -1.36 13.05
C GLU A 167 -12.47 -0.18 13.94
N LYS A 168 -11.52 0.62 13.42
CA LYS A 168 -11.04 1.91 13.96
C LYS A 168 -12.04 3.08 13.91
N ASP A 169 -13.16 2.98 13.19
CA ASP A 169 -14.15 4.07 13.05
C ASP A 169 -15.35 3.93 14.00
N LYS A 170 -15.46 2.84 14.79
CA LYS A 170 -16.52 2.71 15.82
C LYS A 170 -16.47 3.83 16.87
N HIS A 171 -15.30 4.38 17.15
CA HIS A 171 -15.14 5.46 18.13
C HIS A 171 -15.37 6.88 17.57
N LYS A 172 -15.69 7.05 16.28
CA LYS A 172 -16.17 8.35 15.77
C LYS A 172 -17.66 8.55 15.98
N GLU A 173 -18.43 7.48 16.20
CA GLU A 173 -19.86 7.57 16.49
C GLU A 173 -20.12 7.92 17.97
N GLU A 174 -19.25 7.53 18.90
CA GLU A 174 -19.35 7.91 20.32
C GLU A 174 -19.02 9.40 20.59
N TYR A 175 -18.18 10.03 19.76
CA TYR A 175 -17.80 11.44 19.94
C TYR A 175 -18.80 12.45 19.36
N ASN A 176 -19.80 12.01 18.58
CA ASN A 176 -20.85 12.88 18.06
C ASN A 176 -22.11 12.92 18.94
N GLN A 177 -22.10 12.32 20.13
CA GLN A 177 -23.22 12.34 21.08
C GLN A 177 -22.92 13.00 22.43
N ILE A 178 -21.78 13.69 22.62
CA ILE A 178 -21.51 14.44 23.86
C ILE A 178 -21.42 15.95 23.57
N SER A 179 -22.59 16.58 23.75
CA SER A 179 -22.92 17.97 24.13
C SER A 179 -22.37 19.18 23.36
N PRO A 180 -23.25 20.10 22.90
CA PRO A 180 -23.00 21.52 23.13
C PRO A 180 -23.20 21.81 24.62
N GLN A 181 -22.20 22.42 25.27
CA GLN A 181 -22.40 23.14 26.53
C GLN A 181 -22.27 24.63 26.21
N GLU A 182 -23.33 25.37 26.50
CA GLU A 182 -23.36 26.82 26.68
C GLU A 182 -24.33 27.10 27.84
N PRO A 183 -24.21 28.25 28.52
CA PRO A 183 -23.10 28.73 29.34
C PRO A 183 -23.28 28.40 30.84
#